data_AF-A0A9W7YZ16-F1
#
_entry.id   AF-A0A9W7YZ16-F1
#
_cell.length_a   1.000
_cell.length_b   1.000
_cell.length_c   1.000
_cell.angle_alpha   90.00
_cell.angle_beta   90.00
_cell.angle_gamma   90.00
#
_symmetry.space_group_name_H-M   'P 1'
#
loop_
_entity.id
_entity.type
_entity.pdbx_description
1 polymer ?
#
loop_
_entity_poly.entity_id
_entity_poly.type
_entity_poly.pdbx_seq_one_letter_code
_entity_poly.pdbx_strand_id
1 'polypeptide(L)'
;MSFKFNFGVDDDGECTLGAVESIEAGVEALSCGETDDTSSTVAPYECIPLTIPHVSSIVVDAIYCKGHRLWKRQIDDVQFQIAQQDLMDDSTASAVRQAMATDNTATDVIKNEYEGGLKTWECSMDLLAYLADNQHEIFAGYEHPRVLDIGCGTALPSLYLLANVPNAKLCLQDYNKDVIELITIPNVLANTALAPSTANTGDDLQSTSDTESCDIDIDFRRTQALFGDDTDKIIGERELPELTPDEAQEADTRLLQSTDIQHRCEFVSGDWANFETSLRSQGREHTFDLVLTSETIYDTSSYKRLHDLLACVLAKPVNDKVPMVLVAAKSIYFGLSGSVLSFEQYVRTRGVFDVESIWQSGDSMSREILRMTWRNV
;
A
#
# COMPACT_ATOMS: atom_id res chain seq x y z
N MET A 1 34.99 -19.37 9.84
CA MET A 1 34.61 -19.53 11.26
C MET A 1 33.10 -19.74 11.29
N SER A 2 32.62 -20.87 11.79
CA SER A 2 31.19 -21.19 11.83
C SER A 2 30.58 -20.82 13.18
N PHE A 3 29.41 -20.20 13.15
CA PHE A 3 28.61 -19.94 14.35
C PHE A 3 27.85 -21.19 14.78
N LYS A 4 27.65 -21.34 16.09
CA LYS A 4 27.19 -22.57 16.72
C LYS A 4 25.91 -22.29 17.50
N PHE A 5 24.81 -22.95 17.14
CA PHE A 5 23.58 -22.95 17.94
C PHE A 5 23.77 -23.81 19.19
N ASN A 6 23.18 -23.39 20.31
CA ASN A 6 23.29 -24.07 21.60
C ASN A 6 21.88 -24.42 22.11
N PHE A 7 21.41 -25.62 21.78
CA PHE A 7 20.22 -26.21 22.42
C PHE A 7 20.68 -27.05 23.61
N GLY A 8 20.26 -26.67 24.81
CA GLY A 8 20.43 -27.49 26.01
C GLY A 8 19.29 -28.51 26.08
N VAL A 9 19.63 -29.78 25.89
CA VAL A 9 18.78 -30.93 26.24
C VAL A 9 19.64 -31.80 27.13
N ASP A 10 19.32 -31.84 28.42
CA ASP A 10 19.88 -32.81 29.35
C ASP A 10 18.82 -33.90 29.58
N ASP A 11 19.17 -35.13 29.19
CA ASP A 11 18.33 -36.33 29.18
C ASP A 11 18.77 -37.28 30.30
N ASP A 12 18.35 -36.99 31.53
CA ASP A 12 18.64 -37.82 32.71
C ASP A 12 17.32 -38.32 33.33
N GLY A 13 16.86 -39.50 32.88
CA GLY A 13 15.63 -40.10 33.39
C GLY A 13 15.80 -40.84 34.72
N GLU A 14 15.11 -40.41 35.77
CA GLU A 14 14.80 -41.26 36.93
C GLU A 14 13.33 -41.12 37.40
N CYS A 15 12.63 -42.24 37.47
CA CYS A 15 11.25 -42.31 37.96
C CYS A 15 11.20 -42.35 39.49
N THR A 16 10.48 -41.42 40.11
CA THR A 16 9.96 -41.60 41.48
C THR A 16 8.46 -41.35 41.55
N LEU A 17 7.72 -42.30 42.13
CA LEU A 17 6.29 -42.21 42.38
C LEU A 17 6.05 -41.55 43.73
N GLY A 18 5.29 -40.45 43.75
CA GLY A 18 4.83 -39.76 44.97
C GLY A 18 3.35 -39.43 44.84
N ALA A 19 2.54 -39.80 45.84
CA ALA A 19 1.09 -39.83 45.74
C ALA A 19 0.40 -38.52 46.15
N VAL A 20 -0.61 -38.15 45.34
CA VAL A 20 -1.93 -37.60 45.74
C VAL A 20 -1.97 -36.49 46.80
N GLU A 21 -2.44 -35.31 46.39
CA GLU A 21 -3.52 -34.63 47.12
C GLU A 21 -4.45 -33.92 46.13
N SER A 22 -5.76 -33.97 46.40
CA SER A 22 -6.84 -33.61 45.47
C SER A 22 -7.66 -32.45 46.00
N ILE A 23 -7.88 -31.40 45.18
CA ILE A 23 -8.91 -30.39 45.43
C ILE A 23 -9.68 -30.15 44.12
N GLU A 24 -11.00 -30.33 44.16
CA GLU A 24 -11.91 -30.07 43.06
C GLU A 24 -12.43 -28.63 43.04
N ALA A 25 -12.93 -28.24 41.85
CA ALA A 25 -13.96 -27.22 41.61
C ALA A 25 -13.63 -25.73 41.88
N GLY A 26 -13.54 -24.98 40.78
CA GLY A 26 -13.53 -23.52 40.75
C GLY A 26 -13.67 -23.00 39.31
N VAL A 27 -14.89 -23.05 38.76
CA VAL A 27 -15.18 -22.46 37.44
C VAL A 27 -15.44 -20.97 37.64
N GLU A 28 -14.45 -20.13 37.35
CA GLU A 28 -14.66 -18.69 37.17
C GLU A 28 -14.20 -18.25 35.78
N ALA A 29 -15.04 -17.43 35.15
CA ALA A 29 -14.78 -16.93 33.81
C ALA A 29 -13.66 -15.90 33.85
N LEU A 30 -12.60 -16.13 33.06
CA LEU A 30 -11.62 -15.10 32.74
C LEU A 30 -12.30 -14.02 31.89
N SER A 31 -12.80 -12.97 32.55
CA SER A 31 -13.19 -11.75 31.87
C SER A 31 -11.97 -11.19 31.16
N CYS A 32 -12.09 -10.98 29.84
CA CYS A 32 -11.10 -10.23 29.08
C CYS A 32 -11.01 -8.82 29.67
N GLY A 33 -9.96 -8.55 30.43
CA GLY A 33 -9.68 -7.20 30.90
C GLY A 33 -9.32 -6.34 29.70
N GLU A 34 -10.14 -5.35 29.41
CA GLU A 34 -9.79 -4.28 28.48
C GLU A 34 -8.59 -3.53 29.08
N THR A 35 -7.39 -3.79 28.56
CA THR A 35 -6.23 -2.94 28.82
C THR A 35 -6.42 -1.67 28.00
N ASP A 36 -6.86 -0.62 28.67
CA ASP A 36 -7.05 0.72 28.12
C ASP A 36 -5.68 1.28 27.66
N ASP A 37 -5.42 1.16 26.35
CA ASP A 37 -4.14 1.51 25.71
C ASP A 37 -4.04 3.03 25.53
N THR A 38 -3.88 3.72 26.65
CA THR A 38 -3.87 5.18 26.71
C THR A 38 -2.55 5.75 26.18
N SER A 39 -2.65 6.61 25.16
CA SER A 39 -1.57 7.39 24.53
C SER A 39 -0.85 6.76 23.32
N SER A 40 -1.59 6.20 22.36
CA SER A 40 -1.16 6.23 20.95
C SER A 40 -1.65 7.53 20.28
N THR A 41 -0.76 8.25 19.60
CA THR A 41 -1.11 9.44 18.81
C THR A 41 -1.69 9.01 17.47
N VAL A 42 -3.02 8.96 17.39
CA VAL A 42 -3.74 8.59 16.16
C VAL A 42 -3.50 9.64 15.07
N ALA A 43 -2.93 9.24 13.93
CA ALA A 43 -2.63 10.16 12.82
C ALA A 43 -3.89 10.92 12.33
N PRO A 44 -3.83 12.26 12.20
CA PRO A 44 -4.98 13.08 11.84
C PRO A 44 -5.42 12.82 10.39
N TYR A 45 -6.73 12.93 10.14
CA TYR A 45 -7.27 12.95 8.78
C TYR A 45 -6.90 14.26 8.08
N GLU A 46 -6.31 14.17 6.88
CA GLU A 46 -6.03 15.31 6.01
C GLU A 46 -6.38 14.97 4.55
N CYS A 47 -7.05 15.90 3.85
CA CYS A 47 -7.17 15.86 2.39
C CYS A 47 -5.94 16.53 1.79
N ILE A 48 -5.16 15.79 1.02
CA ILE A 48 -3.93 16.30 0.42
C ILE A 48 -4.25 16.78 -1.00
N PRO A 49 -3.91 18.05 -1.36
CA PRO A 49 -4.12 18.54 -2.71
C PRO A 49 -3.17 17.85 -3.70
N LEU A 50 -3.61 17.64 -4.93
CA LEU A 50 -2.71 17.25 -6.01
C LEU A 50 -1.75 18.41 -6.31
N THR A 51 -0.46 18.22 -6.04
CA THR A 51 0.63 19.17 -6.28
C THR A 51 1.71 18.52 -7.13
N ILE A 52 2.51 19.32 -7.86
CA ILE A 52 3.75 18.78 -8.44
C ILE A 52 4.81 18.78 -7.33
N PRO A 53 5.58 17.70 -7.16
CA PRO A 53 6.71 17.71 -6.25
C PRO A 53 7.71 18.82 -6.61
N HIS A 54 8.13 19.61 -5.62
CA HIS A 54 9.11 20.68 -5.77
C HIS A 54 10.55 20.13 -5.92
N VAL A 55 10.78 19.35 -6.98
CA VAL A 55 12.07 18.76 -7.36
C VAL A 55 12.37 19.04 -8.84
N SER A 56 13.65 19.12 -9.20
CA SER A 56 14.08 19.40 -10.57
C SER A 56 13.83 18.24 -11.56
N SER A 57 13.73 17.01 -11.05
CA SER A 57 13.36 15.80 -11.79
C SER A 57 12.81 14.74 -10.85
N ILE A 58 11.99 13.83 -11.37
CA ILE A 58 11.52 12.62 -10.68
C ILE A 58 12.05 11.42 -11.47
N VAL A 59 12.80 10.52 -10.83
CA VAL A 59 13.25 9.27 -11.46
C VAL A 59 12.21 8.16 -11.25
N VAL A 60 11.85 7.47 -12.33
CA VAL A 60 10.80 6.44 -12.36
C VAL A 60 11.25 5.17 -13.09
N ASP A 61 10.81 4.01 -12.59
CA ASP A 61 10.92 2.71 -13.25
C ASP A 61 9.66 2.39 -14.06
N ALA A 62 9.83 1.64 -15.16
CA ALA A 62 8.74 1.02 -15.88
C ALA A 62 8.34 -0.32 -15.22
N ILE A 63 7.14 -0.40 -14.68
CA ILE A 63 6.54 -1.62 -14.16
C ILE A 63 5.63 -2.23 -15.24
N TYR A 64 5.89 -3.49 -15.59
CA TYR A 64 5.12 -4.22 -16.58
C TYR A 64 4.27 -5.31 -15.93
N CYS A 65 2.96 -5.32 -16.22
CA CYS A 65 2.07 -6.39 -15.79
C CYS A 65 0.95 -6.61 -16.83
N LYS A 66 0.72 -7.87 -17.22
CA LYS A 66 -0.35 -8.28 -18.15
C LYS A 66 -0.39 -7.50 -19.50
N GLY A 67 0.75 -6.99 -19.95
CA GLY A 67 0.85 -6.17 -21.18
C GLY A 67 0.61 -4.67 -20.98
N HIS A 68 0.32 -4.23 -19.75
CA HIS A 68 0.23 -2.83 -19.37
C HIS A 68 1.56 -2.36 -18.77
N ARG A 69 1.94 -1.11 -19.06
CA ARG A 69 3.11 -0.44 -18.48
C ARG A 69 2.64 0.69 -17.58
N LEU A 70 3.15 0.74 -16.36
CA LEU A 70 3.00 1.83 -15.40
C LEU A 70 4.36 2.41 -15.03
N TRP A 71 4.37 3.64 -14.54
CA TRP A 71 5.56 4.31 -14.01
C TRP A 71 5.51 4.34 -12.48
N LYS A 72 6.60 3.96 -11.82
CA LYS A 72 6.74 3.95 -10.35
C LYS A 72 7.99 4.74 -9.98
N ARG A 73 7.87 5.72 -9.10
CA ARG A 73 9.00 6.47 -8.54
C ARG A 73 10.02 5.54 -7.87
N GLN A 74 11.29 5.78 -8.12
CA GLN A 74 12.39 5.05 -7.46
C GLN A 74 12.51 5.45 -5.98
N ILE A 75 12.92 4.49 -5.15
CA ILE A 75 13.07 4.74 -3.70
C ILE A 75 14.28 5.62 -3.41
N ASP A 76 15.37 5.44 -4.15
CA ASP A 76 16.60 6.25 -4.08
C ASP A 76 16.33 7.74 -4.41
N ASP A 77 15.42 8.02 -5.36
CA ASP A 77 15.00 9.38 -5.74
C ASP A 77 14.22 10.07 -4.60
N VAL A 78 13.43 9.30 -3.86
CA VAL A 78 12.69 9.77 -2.68
C VAL A 78 13.64 10.02 -1.50
N GLN A 79 14.58 9.11 -1.26
CA GLN A 79 15.64 9.28 -0.27
C GLN A 79 16.49 10.51 -0.57
N PHE A 80 16.85 10.72 -1.84
CA PHE A 80 17.61 11.90 -2.27
C PHE A 80 16.82 13.20 -2.06
N GLN A 81 15.52 13.24 -2.40
CA GLN A 81 14.67 14.38 -2.10
C GLN A 81 14.60 14.67 -0.59
N ILE A 82 14.37 13.65 0.24
CA ILE A 82 14.32 13.80 1.71
C ILE A 82 15.64 14.35 2.23
N ALA A 83 16.78 13.79 1.81
CA ALA A 83 18.11 14.25 2.20
C ALA A 83 18.38 15.71 1.77
N GLN A 84 17.92 16.13 0.60
CA GLN A 84 18.01 17.54 0.18
C GLN A 84 17.17 18.47 1.07
N GLN A 85 15.96 18.05 1.45
CA GLN A 85 15.07 18.83 2.31
C GLN A 85 15.61 18.93 3.76
N ASP A 86 16.11 17.83 4.31
CA ASP A 86 16.70 17.80 5.67
C ASP A 86 18.02 18.60 5.77
N LEU A 87 18.72 18.83 4.66
CA LEU A 87 19.86 19.76 4.59
C LEU A 87 19.44 21.24 4.59
N MET A 88 18.15 21.55 4.38
CA MET A 88 17.62 22.91 4.32
C MET A 88 16.76 23.29 5.53
N ASP A 89 16.04 22.34 6.13
CA ASP A 89 15.15 22.57 7.29
C ASP A 89 15.65 21.89 8.58
N ASP A 90 16.03 22.70 9.58
CA ASP A 90 16.49 22.27 10.93
C ASP A 90 15.33 21.83 11.84
N SER A 91 14.31 21.15 11.27
CA SER A 91 13.04 20.81 11.94
C SER A 91 12.94 19.32 12.29
N THR A 92 12.05 18.97 13.23
CA THR A 92 11.84 17.57 13.65
C THR A 92 11.41 16.70 12.48
N ALA A 93 12.30 15.78 12.08
CA ALA A 93 12.08 14.80 11.03
C ALA A 93 10.81 13.96 11.29
N SER A 94 9.99 13.79 10.26
CA SER A 94 8.85 12.86 10.26
C SER A 94 9.31 11.42 10.43
N ALA A 95 8.44 10.54 10.93
CA ALA A 95 8.72 9.11 11.08
C ALA A 95 9.16 8.44 9.76
N VAL A 96 8.64 8.88 8.62
CA VAL A 96 9.09 8.44 7.29
C VAL A 96 10.53 8.87 6.99
N ARG A 97 10.91 10.10 7.32
CA ARG A 97 12.30 10.58 7.16
C ARG A 97 13.25 9.84 8.10
N GLN A 98 12.81 9.56 9.34
CA GLN A 98 13.57 8.78 10.30
C GLN A 98 13.76 7.33 9.85
N ALA A 99 12.72 6.67 9.36
CA ALA A 99 12.79 5.31 8.81
C ALA A 99 13.74 5.22 7.59
N MET A 100 13.79 6.27 6.76
CA MET A 100 14.72 6.39 5.64
C MET A 100 16.17 6.71 6.06
N ALA A 101 16.37 7.44 7.15
CA ALA A 101 17.72 7.73 7.67
C ALA A 101 18.37 6.52 8.38
N THR A 102 17.58 5.56 8.86
CA THR A 102 18.08 4.33 9.51
C THR A 102 18.47 3.24 8.52
N ASP A 103 19.53 3.49 7.77
CA ASP A 103 20.17 2.51 6.91
C ASP A 103 20.66 1.30 7.75
N ASN A 104 20.12 0.10 7.47
CA ASN A 104 20.31 -1.21 8.16
C ASN A 104 19.43 -1.63 9.37
N THR A 105 18.27 -1.01 9.69
CA THR A 105 17.34 -1.59 10.71
C THR A 105 15.92 -1.90 10.23
N ALA A 106 15.81 -2.68 9.15
CA ALA A 106 14.94 -3.87 9.00
C ALA A 106 13.45 -3.88 9.44
N THR A 107 12.80 -2.74 9.69
CA THR A 107 11.35 -2.68 9.98
C THR A 107 10.63 -1.86 8.91
N ASP A 108 10.05 -2.55 7.91
CA ASP A 108 9.21 -1.93 6.87
C ASP A 108 7.90 -1.32 7.43
N VAL A 109 7.60 -1.59 8.71
CA VAL A 109 6.45 -1.07 9.48
C VAL A 109 6.90 -0.72 10.90
N ILE A 110 6.57 0.49 11.36
CA ILE A 110 6.57 0.94 12.75
C ILE A 110 5.13 1.24 13.14
N LYS A 111 4.53 0.38 13.97
CA LYS A 111 3.09 0.42 14.28
C LYS A 111 2.67 1.77 14.88
N ASN A 112 1.62 2.38 14.32
CA ASN A 112 1.09 3.71 14.62
C ASN A 112 2.06 4.89 14.41
N GLU A 113 3.19 4.71 13.72
CA GLU A 113 4.14 5.79 13.39
C GLU A 113 4.50 5.81 11.90
N TYR A 114 4.71 4.62 11.30
CA TYR A 114 4.99 4.41 9.88
C TYR A 114 4.46 3.03 9.43
N GLU A 115 3.25 2.96 8.89
CA GLU A 115 2.63 1.68 8.46
C GLU A 115 3.10 1.21 7.06
N GLY A 116 4.31 1.56 6.64
CA GLY A 116 4.87 1.19 5.33
C GLY A 116 4.46 2.13 4.19
N GLY A 117 4.34 1.60 2.98
CA GLY A 117 3.82 2.31 1.79
C GLY A 117 4.86 2.83 0.80
N LEU A 118 6.12 3.00 1.22
CA LEU A 118 7.22 3.49 0.36
C LEU A 118 7.73 2.40 -0.62
N LYS A 119 7.65 1.13 -0.21
CA LYS A 119 7.93 -0.04 -1.06
C LYS A 119 6.65 -0.60 -1.68
N THR A 120 6.76 -1.20 -2.86
CA THR A 120 5.69 -2.02 -3.45
C THR A 120 5.73 -3.42 -2.87
N TRP A 121 4.62 -3.88 -2.29
CA TRP A 121 4.48 -5.26 -1.83
C TRP A 121 3.96 -6.18 -2.94
N GLU A 122 4.33 -7.46 -2.90
CA GLU A 122 3.93 -8.49 -3.89
C GLU A 122 2.40 -8.55 -4.10
N CYS A 123 1.62 -8.53 -3.01
CA CYS A 123 0.16 -8.61 -3.10
C CYS A 123 -0.46 -7.41 -3.87
N SER A 124 0.25 -6.28 -3.98
CA SER A 124 -0.16 -5.13 -4.80
C SER A 124 -0.04 -5.45 -6.29
N MET A 125 0.98 -6.23 -6.68
CA MET A 125 1.15 -6.73 -8.04
C MET A 125 0.15 -7.85 -8.36
N ASP A 126 -0.13 -8.75 -7.41
CA ASP A 126 -1.19 -9.76 -7.57
C ASP A 126 -2.56 -9.09 -7.78
N LEU A 127 -2.88 -8.05 -7.00
CA LEU A 127 -4.14 -7.31 -7.11
C LEU A 127 -4.24 -6.56 -8.45
N LEU A 128 -3.16 -5.93 -8.92
CA LEU A 128 -3.10 -5.32 -10.25
C LEU A 128 -3.33 -6.38 -11.34
N ALA A 129 -2.62 -7.51 -11.28
CA ALA A 129 -2.77 -8.60 -12.26
C ALA A 129 -4.20 -9.14 -12.31
N TYR A 130 -4.86 -9.27 -11.15
CA TYR A 130 -6.26 -9.66 -11.05
C TYR A 130 -7.20 -8.60 -11.65
N LEU A 131 -6.98 -7.31 -11.36
CA LEU A 131 -7.77 -6.22 -11.96
C LEU A 131 -7.60 -6.18 -13.49
N ALA A 132 -6.39 -6.43 -14.01
CA ALA A 132 -6.14 -6.48 -15.44
C ALA A 132 -6.92 -7.60 -16.14
N ASP A 133 -6.99 -8.78 -15.52
CA ASP A 133 -7.78 -9.90 -16.05
C ASP A 133 -9.31 -9.69 -15.91
N ASN A 134 -9.79 -8.98 -14.87
CA ASN A 134 -11.20 -9.01 -14.45
C ASN A 134 -11.97 -7.67 -14.51
N GLN A 135 -11.32 -6.53 -14.83
CA GLN A 135 -11.95 -5.20 -14.78
C GLN A 135 -13.29 -5.08 -15.54
N HIS A 136 -13.45 -5.79 -16.66
CA HIS A 136 -14.65 -5.71 -17.50
C HIS A 136 -15.88 -6.33 -16.82
N GLU A 137 -15.69 -7.33 -15.96
CA GLU A 137 -16.75 -7.90 -15.13
C GLU A 137 -17.00 -7.03 -13.89
N ILE A 138 -15.93 -6.64 -13.19
CA ILE A 138 -16.00 -5.83 -11.96
C ILE A 138 -16.75 -4.51 -12.20
N PHE A 139 -16.49 -3.83 -13.32
CA PHE A 139 -17.11 -2.55 -13.68
C PHE A 139 -18.27 -2.67 -14.67
N ALA A 140 -18.83 -3.88 -14.88
CA ALA A 140 -20.00 -4.06 -15.71
C ALA A 140 -21.19 -3.20 -15.22
N GLY A 141 -21.68 -2.30 -16.06
CA GLY A 141 -22.79 -1.40 -15.74
C GLY A 141 -22.42 -0.16 -14.90
N TYR A 142 -21.13 0.09 -14.60
CA TYR A 142 -20.67 1.32 -13.95
C TYR A 142 -20.17 2.33 -14.99
N GLU A 143 -20.83 3.49 -15.07
CA GLU A 143 -20.45 4.59 -15.98
C GLU A 143 -19.38 5.53 -15.39
N HIS A 144 -19.39 5.67 -14.06
CA HIS A 144 -18.49 6.51 -13.27
C HIS A 144 -18.07 5.77 -11.99
N PRO A 145 -17.36 4.64 -12.09
CA PRO A 145 -17.06 3.80 -10.94
C PRO A 145 -16.23 4.55 -9.90
N ARG A 146 -16.63 4.44 -8.63
CA ARG A 146 -15.94 5.04 -7.50
C ARG A 146 -15.13 3.98 -6.77
N VAL A 147 -13.81 4.16 -6.74
CA VAL A 147 -12.87 3.21 -6.13
C VAL A 147 -12.18 3.87 -4.95
N LEU A 148 -12.02 3.13 -3.86
CA LEU A 148 -11.19 3.52 -2.72
C LEU A 148 -10.01 2.54 -2.63
N ASP A 149 -8.79 3.04 -2.44
CA ASP A 149 -7.59 2.23 -2.22
C ASP A 149 -7.05 2.53 -0.82
N ILE A 150 -7.16 1.56 0.09
CA ILE A 150 -6.86 1.67 1.53
C ILE A 150 -5.46 1.10 1.80
N GLY A 151 -4.55 1.94 2.29
CA GLY A 151 -3.13 1.61 2.40
C GLY A 151 -2.46 1.60 1.04
N CYS A 152 -2.75 2.60 0.21
CA CYS A 152 -2.44 2.59 -1.22
C CYS A 152 -0.93 2.58 -1.52
N GLY A 153 -0.07 3.17 -0.69
CA GLY A 153 1.38 3.22 -0.90
C GLY A 153 1.78 3.68 -2.31
N THR A 154 2.52 2.82 -3.03
CA THR A 154 2.91 3.02 -4.43
C THR A 154 1.74 3.05 -5.44
N ALA A 155 0.52 2.68 -5.02
CA ALA A 155 -0.74 2.83 -5.73
C ALA A 155 -0.87 2.10 -7.08
N LEU A 156 -0.03 1.10 -7.38
CA LEU A 156 -0.03 0.43 -8.69
C LEU A 156 -1.40 -0.12 -9.14
N PRO A 157 -2.24 -0.74 -8.28
CA PRO A 157 -3.62 -1.12 -8.64
C PRO A 157 -4.49 0.09 -9.05
N SER A 158 -4.40 1.18 -8.30
CA SER A 158 -5.11 2.43 -8.60
C SER A 158 -4.62 3.09 -9.90
N LEU A 159 -3.32 3.13 -10.15
CA LEU A 159 -2.75 3.67 -11.39
C LEU A 159 -3.21 2.87 -12.62
N TYR A 160 -3.28 1.54 -12.49
CA TYR A 160 -3.87 0.67 -13.51
C TYR A 160 -5.32 1.07 -13.80
N LEU A 161 -6.15 1.25 -12.78
CA LEU A 161 -7.55 1.65 -12.95
C LEU A 161 -7.69 3.08 -13.52
N LEU A 162 -6.83 4.01 -13.12
CA LEU A 162 -6.81 5.38 -13.63
C LEU A 162 -6.59 5.41 -15.16
N ALA A 163 -5.65 4.60 -15.63
CA ALA A 163 -5.28 4.51 -17.04
C ALA A 163 -6.26 3.67 -17.89
N ASN A 164 -6.84 2.60 -17.34
CA ASN A 164 -7.57 1.58 -18.12
C ASN A 164 -9.09 1.57 -17.90
N VAL A 165 -9.63 2.20 -16.85
CA VAL A 165 -11.07 2.28 -16.58
C VAL A 165 -11.60 3.71 -16.80
N PRO A 166 -12.33 3.97 -17.90
CA PRO A 166 -12.87 5.31 -18.20
C PRO A 166 -13.73 5.86 -17.07
N ASN A 167 -13.60 7.16 -16.80
CA ASN A 167 -14.33 7.90 -15.76
C ASN A 167 -14.18 7.36 -14.33
N ALA A 168 -13.28 6.40 -14.07
CA ALA A 168 -13.03 5.94 -12.72
C ALA A 168 -12.58 7.10 -11.82
N LYS A 169 -13.19 7.20 -10.64
CA LYS A 169 -12.86 8.17 -9.59
C LYS A 169 -12.25 7.44 -8.43
N LEU A 170 -10.98 7.74 -8.14
CA LEU A 170 -10.15 7.07 -7.17
C LEU A 170 -10.00 7.96 -5.93
N CYS A 171 -10.26 7.40 -4.76
CA CYS A 171 -9.78 7.94 -3.49
C CYS A 171 -8.58 7.08 -3.07
N LEU A 172 -7.41 7.70 -2.93
CA LEU A 172 -6.17 7.02 -2.52
C LEU A 172 -5.89 7.41 -1.07
N GLN A 173 -5.93 6.43 -0.17
CA GLN A 173 -5.72 6.63 1.26
C GLN A 173 -4.49 5.89 1.76
N ASP A 174 -3.63 6.58 2.50
CA ASP A 174 -2.52 5.97 3.24
C ASP A 174 -2.54 6.46 4.70
N TYR A 175 -1.85 5.76 5.59
CA TYR A 175 -1.64 6.25 6.95
C TYR A 175 -0.75 7.50 6.94
N ASN A 176 0.30 7.47 6.11
CA ASN A 176 1.38 8.44 6.13
C ASN A 176 1.14 9.56 5.10
N LYS A 177 1.13 10.80 5.56
CA LYS A 177 1.11 11.98 4.67
C LYS A 177 2.27 11.98 3.68
N ASP A 178 3.48 11.71 4.16
CA ASP A 178 4.68 11.69 3.31
C ASP A 178 4.62 10.60 2.24
N VAL A 179 3.92 9.48 2.44
CA VAL A 179 3.71 8.47 1.39
C VAL A 179 2.82 9.02 0.28
N ILE A 180 1.75 9.74 0.64
CA ILE A 180 0.89 10.40 -0.33
C ILE A 180 1.68 11.45 -1.15
N GLU A 181 2.41 12.33 -0.47
CA GLU A 181 3.11 13.46 -1.10
C GLU A 181 4.38 13.05 -1.86
N LEU A 182 5.15 12.08 -1.33
CA LEU A 182 6.45 11.69 -1.90
C LEU A 182 6.39 10.44 -2.81
N ILE A 183 5.30 9.66 -2.80
CA ILE A 183 5.14 8.46 -3.65
C ILE A 183 3.85 8.52 -4.46
N THR A 184 2.69 8.58 -3.80
CA THR A 184 1.39 8.35 -4.45
C THR A 184 1.07 9.42 -5.50
N ILE A 185 1.20 10.70 -5.15
CA ILE A 185 1.01 11.83 -6.06
C ILE A 185 2.02 11.81 -7.22
N PRO A 186 3.35 11.68 -6.98
CA PRO A 186 4.34 11.51 -8.05
C PRO A 186 4.01 10.37 -9.02
N ASN A 187 3.58 9.22 -8.51
CA ASN A 187 3.19 8.08 -9.34
C ASN A 187 1.94 8.39 -10.19
N VAL A 188 0.92 9.03 -9.61
CA VAL A 188 -0.27 9.46 -10.38
C VAL A 188 0.14 10.42 -11.50
N LEU A 189 0.98 11.41 -11.22
CA LEU A 189 1.47 12.35 -12.22
C LEU A 189 2.29 11.66 -13.32
N ALA A 190 3.21 10.76 -12.95
CA ALA A 190 4.04 9.99 -13.89
C ALA A 190 3.25 9.05 -14.81
N ASN A 191 2.02 8.67 -14.44
CA ASN A 191 1.13 7.87 -15.28
C ASN A 191 0.06 8.70 -16.02
N THR A 192 0.08 10.02 -15.86
CA THR A 192 -0.92 10.92 -16.44
C THR A 192 -0.28 12.14 -17.09
N ALA A 193 -0.12 13.25 -16.35
CA ALA A 193 0.31 14.54 -16.87
C ALA A 193 1.81 14.64 -17.17
N LEU A 194 2.64 13.83 -16.50
CA LEU A 194 4.11 13.80 -16.61
C LEU A 194 4.62 12.51 -17.28
N ALA A 195 3.76 11.80 -18.03
CA ALA A 195 4.11 10.53 -18.65
C ALA A 195 5.35 10.63 -19.55
N PRO A 196 6.43 9.86 -19.29
CA PRO A 196 7.63 9.84 -20.12
C PRO A 196 7.34 9.59 -21.60
N SER A 197 7.95 10.42 -22.46
CA SER A 197 7.83 10.27 -23.91
C SER A 197 8.47 8.97 -24.40
N THR A 198 7.67 8.12 -25.06
CA THR A 198 8.06 6.80 -25.61
C THR A 198 9.16 6.82 -26.67
N ALA A 199 9.67 7.99 -27.06
CA ALA A 199 10.68 8.14 -28.08
C ALA A 199 12.11 7.76 -27.63
N ASN A 200 12.38 7.73 -26.32
CA ASN A 200 13.74 7.58 -25.76
C ASN A 200 13.94 6.36 -24.85
N THR A 201 12.89 5.62 -24.48
CA THR A 201 13.06 4.34 -23.77
C THR A 201 13.25 3.22 -24.79
N GLY A 202 14.29 2.40 -24.61
CA GLY A 202 14.60 1.27 -25.49
C GLY A 202 13.67 0.07 -25.30
N ASP A 203 12.36 0.32 -25.22
CA ASP A 203 11.30 -0.61 -24.82
C ASP A 203 10.89 -1.62 -25.93
N ASP A 204 11.81 -1.99 -26.83
CA ASP A 204 11.61 -3.07 -27.80
C ASP A 204 11.81 -4.46 -27.13
N LEU A 205 11.18 -4.65 -25.96
CA LEU A 205 11.02 -5.94 -25.31
C LEU A 205 9.89 -6.72 -25.99
N GLN A 206 10.20 -7.23 -27.18
CA GLN A 206 9.33 -8.16 -27.90
C GLN A 206 9.09 -9.41 -27.04
N SER A 207 7.82 -9.83 -26.97
CA SER A 207 7.38 -11.01 -26.23
C SER A 207 7.92 -12.31 -26.83
N THR A 208 9.10 -12.74 -26.37
CA THR A 208 9.59 -14.11 -26.61
C THR A 208 9.05 -15.06 -25.54
N SER A 209 8.46 -16.15 -25.99
CA SER A 209 7.50 -16.98 -25.25
C SER A 209 8.13 -18.06 -24.36
N ASP A 210 9.01 -17.67 -23.43
CA ASP A 210 9.61 -18.59 -22.46
C ASP A 210 9.22 -18.18 -21.03
N THR A 211 8.04 -18.62 -20.59
CA THR A 211 7.58 -18.49 -19.20
C THR A 211 8.24 -19.54 -18.31
N GLU A 212 9.53 -19.34 -18.00
CA GLU A 212 10.08 -19.79 -16.72
C GLU A 212 9.84 -18.70 -15.67
N SER A 213 9.71 -19.07 -14.41
CA SER A 213 9.27 -18.19 -13.32
C SER A 213 10.08 -16.89 -13.28
N CYS A 214 9.40 -15.76 -13.45
CA CYS A 214 10.03 -14.46 -13.25
C CYS A 214 10.31 -14.26 -11.76
N ASP A 215 11.53 -14.62 -11.34
CA ASP A 215 12.17 -13.99 -10.20
C ASP A 215 12.32 -12.51 -10.53
N ILE A 216 11.34 -11.70 -10.12
CA ILE A 216 11.38 -10.25 -10.29
C ILE A 216 12.46 -9.73 -9.34
N ASP A 217 13.58 -9.26 -9.89
CA ASP A 217 14.71 -8.71 -9.12
C ASP A 217 14.31 -7.36 -8.53
N ILE A 218 13.74 -7.42 -7.31
CA ILE A 218 12.94 -6.33 -6.74
C ILE A 218 13.75 -5.15 -6.18
N ASP A 219 15.07 -5.26 -5.91
CA ASP A 219 15.72 -4.17 -5.14
C ASP A 219 17.27 -3.94 -5.19
N PHE A 220 18.14 -4.64 -5.96
CA PHE A 220 19.57 -4.64 -5.51
C PHE A 220 20.79 -4.59 -6.47
N ARG A 221 20.79 -5.03 -7.75
CA ARG A 221 22.08 -5.47 -8.36
C ARG A 221 22.55 -5.00 -9.76
N ARG A 222 22.31 -3.75 -10.21
CA ARG A 222 22.96 -3.25 -11.45
C ARG A 222 23.53 -1.81 -11.53
N THR A 223 23.00 -0.82 -10.81
CA THR A 223 23.45 0.59 -11.01
C THR A 223 24.84 0.88 -10.43
N GLN A 224 25.26 0.14 -9.39
CA GLN A 224 26.60 0.22 -8.77
C GLN A 224 27.75 -0.24 -9.71
N ALA A 225 27.45 -0.65 -10.95
CA ALA A 225 28.43 -1.23 -11.88
C ALA A 225 28.71 -0.41 -13.16
N LEU A 226 28.04 0.73 -13.40
CA LEU A 226 28.07 1.41 -14.71
C LEU A 226 28.46 2.90 -14.73
N PHE A 227 28.41 3.61 -13.60
CA PHE A 227 28.84 5.01 -13.53
C PHE A 227 29.94 5.18 -12.47
N GLY A 228 31.19 5.08 -12.90
CA GLY A 228 32.35 5.53 -12.11
C GLY A 228 32.56 7.06 -12.21
N ASP A 229 33.62 7.56 -11.57
CA ASP A 229 33.93 8.98 -11.27
C ASP A 229 34.15 9.96 -12.46
N ASP A 230 33.51 9.77 -13.62
CA ASP A 230 33.82 10.51 -14.86
C ASP A 230 32.64 11.01 -15.71
N THR A 231 31.41 11.05 -15.17
CA THR A 231 30.24 11.66 -15.86
C THR A 231 30.39 13.17 -16.10
N ASP A 232 31.04 13.90 -15.19
CA ASP A 232 31.07 15.37 -15.17
C ASP A 232 32.00 16.00 -16.23
N LYS A 233 32.75 15.20 -17.00
CA LYS A 233 33.77 15.71 -17.94
C LYS A 233 33.33 15.77 -19.41
N ILE A 234 32.10 15.34 -19.74
CA ILE A 234 31.65 15.21 -21.15
C ILE A 234 30.44 16.10 -21.46
N ILE A 235 29.58 16.40 -20.48
CA ILE A 235 28.40 17.25 -20.65
C ILE A 235 28.66 18.56 -19.92
N GLY A 236 28.98 19.61 -20.67
CA GLY A 236 29.28 20.93 -20.09
C GLY A 236 28.12 21.48 -19.26
N GLU A 237 28.46 22.27 -18.23
CA GLU A 237 27.53 22.85 -17.25
C GLU A 237 26.25 23.37 -17.92
N ARG A 238 25.17 22.60 -17.74
CA ARG A 238 23.83 23.04 -18.14
C ARG A 238 23.23 23.77 -16.95
N GLU A 239 23.20 25.10 -17.02
CA GLU A 239 22.32 25.89 -16.16
C GLU A 239 20.89 25.38 -16.37
N LEU A 240 20.45 24.53 -15.44
CA LEU A 240 19.05 24.18 -15.27
C LEU A 240 18.41 25.40 -14.58
N PRO A 241 17.51 26.14 -15.24
CA PRO A 241 16.81 27.22 -14.57
C PRO A 241 15.95 26.62 -13.46
N GLU A 242 16.34 26.87 -12.22
CA GLU A 242 15.50 26.58 -11.05
C GLU A 242 14.23 27.42 -11.19
N LEU A 243 13.07 26.76 -11.24
CA LEU A 243 11.78 27.45 -11.17
C LEU A 243 11.68 28.08 -9.79
N THR A 244 11.37 29.37 -9.73
CA THR A 244 10.98 29.99 -8.45
C THR A 244 9.72 29.32 -7.90
N PRO A 245 9.45 29.36 -6.58
CA PRO A 245 8.23 28.79 -6.01
C PRO A 245 6.94 29.29 -6.67
N ASP A 246 6.92 30.55 -7.10
CA ASP A 246 5.79 31.16 -7.83
C ASP A 246 5.65 30.59 -9.25
N GLU A 247 6.76 30.33 -9.96
CA GLU A 247 6.77 29.72 -11.29
C GLU A 247 6.43 28.23 -11.24
N ALA A 248 6.86 27.53 -10.19
CA ALA A 248 6.40 26.18 -9.89
C ALA A 248 4.88 26.19 -9.63
N GLN A 249 4.38 27.04 -8.72
CA GLN A 249 2.95 27.15 -8.43
C GLN A 249 2.08 27.54 -9.66
N GLU A 250 2.61 28.35 -10.58
CA GLU A 250 1.95 28.69 -11.85
C GLU A 250 2.04 27.54 -12.87
N ALA A 251 3.13 26.77 -12.91
CA ALA A 251 3.25 25.56 -13.71
C ALA A 251 2.33 24.44 -13.19
N ASP A 252 2.27 24.25 -11.88
CA ASP A 252 1.30 23.42 -11.16
C ASP A 252 -0.11 23.81 -11.57
N THR A 253 -0.45 25.09 -11.44
CA THR A 253 -1.77 25.62 -11.82
C THR A 253 -2.14 25.28 -13.27
N ARG A 254 -1.19 25.34 -14.21
CA ARG A 254 -1.43 24.97 -15.62
C ARG A 254 -1.51 23.46 -15.85
N LEU A 255 -0.70 22.64 -15.15
CA LEU A 255 -0.76 21.19 -15.24
C LEU A 255 -2.08 20.66 -14.63
N LEU A 256 -2.48 21.23 -13.50
CA LEU A 256 -3.72 20.96 -12.78
C LEU A 256 -4.96 21.44 -13.55
N GLN A 257 -4.83 22.49 -14.38
CA GLN A 257 -5.85 22.87 -15.36
C GLN A 257 -6.03 21.85 -16.51
N SER A 258 -5.22 20.78 -16.59
CA SER A 258 -5.61 19.58 -17.35
C SER A 258 -6.68 18.81 -16.58
N THR A 259 -7.95 19.14 -16.87
CA THR A 259 -9.11 18.92 -16.00
C THR A 259 -9.48 17.47 -15.66
N ASP A 260 -8.84 16.44 -16.23
CA ASP A 260 -9.24 15.05 -15.99
C ASP A 260 -8.80 14.55 -14.60
N ILE A 261 -7.53 14.77 -14.22
CA ILE A 261 -6.93 14.13 -13.04
C ILE A 261 -7.52 14.71 -11.74
N GLN A 262 -7.66 16.04 -11.65
CA GLN A 262 -8.25 16.71 -10.47
C GLN A 262 -9.70 16.28 -10.18
N HIS A 263 -10.43 15.78 -11.17
CA HIS A 263 -11.81 15.31 -11.00
C HIS A 263 -11.91 13.79 -10.84
N ARG A 264 -10.79 13.08 -10.96
CA ARG A 264 -10.67 11.61 -10.90
C ARG A 264 -9.80 11.10 -9.76
N CYS A 265 -9.00 11.93 -9.10
CA CYS A 265 -8.19 11.54 -7.95
C CYS A 265 -8.47 12.44 -6.73
N GLU A 266 -8.67 11.80 -5.59
CA GLU A 266 -8.69 12.39 -4.24
C GLU A 266 -7.63 11.69 -3.39
N PHE A 267 -6.87 12.45 -2.61
CA PHE A 267 -5.79 11.91 -1.78
C PHE A 267 -6.06 12.20 -0.30
N VAL A 268 -5.89 11.18 0.55
CA VAL A 268 -6.19 11.23 1.98
C VAL A 268 -5.05 10.62 2.77
N SER A 269 -4.61 11.30 3.83
CA SER A 269 -3.75 10.70 4.86
C SER A 269 -4.46 10.56 6.19
N GLY A 270 -3.99 9.64 7.03
CA GLY A 270 -4.39 9.50 8.44
C GLY A 270 -4.94 8.12 8.79
N ASP A 271 -5.27 7.94 10.07
CA ASP A 271 -5.83 6.68 10.60
C ASP A 271 -7.23 6.37 10.03
N TRP A 272 -7.53 5.08 9.88
CA TRP A 272 -8.80 4.59 9.33
C TRP A 272 -10.03 5.01 10.14
N ALA A 273 -9.97 5.13 11.47
CA ALA A 273 -11.11 5.60 12.27
C ALA A 273 -11.31 7.12 12.16
N ASN A 274 -10.24 7.89 11.99
CA ASN A 274 -10.33 9.32 11.67
C ASN A 274 -10.91 9.54 10.26
N PHE A 275 -10.48 8.74 9.28
CA PHE A 275 -11.06 8.76 7.93
C PHE A 275 -12.53 8.35 7.93
N GLU A 276 -12.90 7.28 8.64
CA GLU A 276 -14.29 6.86 8.83
C GLU A 276 -15.14 8.01 9.41
N THR A 277 -14.67 8.62 10.50
CA THR A 277 -15.36 9.75 11.17
C THR A 277 -15.55 10.93 10.21
N SER A 278 -14.53 11.25 9.41
CA SER A 278 -14.60 12.32 8.42
C SER A 278 -15.62 12.02 7.32
N LEU A 279 -15.62 10.81 6.75
CA LEU A 279 -16.59 10.39 5.74
C LEU A 279 -18.04 10.45 6.26
N ARG A 280 -18.29 10.02 7.50
CA ARG A 280 -19.61 10.15 8.15
C ARG A 280 -20.01 11.62 8.30
N SER A 281 -19.09 12.48 8.74
CA SER A 281 -19.34 13.92 8.89
C SER A 281 -19.66 14.63 7.56
N GLN A 282 -19.11 14.13 6.45
CA GLN A 282 -19.33 14.63 5.09
C GLN A 282 -20.55 13.98 4.40
N GLY A 283 -21.22 13.00 5.03
CA GLY A 283 -22.32 12.25 4.40
C GLY A 283 -21.88 11.38 3.21
N ARG A 284 -20.64 10.88 3.22
CA ARG A 284 -20.01 10.10 2.13
C ARG A 284 -19.98 8.59 2.40
N GLU A 285 -20.80 8.13 3.34
CA GLU A 285 -21.01 6.72 3.67
C GLU A 285 -21.61 5.95 2.49
N HIS A 286 -21.20 4.70 2.29
CA HIS A 286 -21.69 3.81 1.24
C HIS A 286 -21.58 4.40 -0.17
N THR A 287 -20.42 4.96 -0.52
CA THR A 287 -20.22 5.66 -1.80
C THR A 287 -19.16 5.09 -2.73
N PHE A 288 -18.49 3.99 -2.36
CA PHE A 288 -17.49 3.33 -3.21
C PHE A 288 -18.00 2.00 -3.74
N ASP A 289 -17.94 1.84 -5.07
CA ASP A 289 -18.38 0.66 -5.80
C ASP A 289 -17.36 -0.48 -5.68
N LEU A 290 -16.08 -0.13 -5.60
CA LEU A 290 -14.98 -1.05 -5.35
C LEU A 290 -14.09 -0.49 -4.24
N VAL A 291 -13.68 -1.36 -3.32
CA VAL A 291 -12.66 -1.02 -2.33
C VAL A 291 -11.48 -1.97 -2.50
N LEU A 292 -10.30 -1.41 -2.72
CA LEU A 292 -9.04 -2.12 -2.82
C LEU A 292 -8.28 -1.98 -1.51
N THR A 293 -7.56 -3.02 -1.12
CA THR A 293 -6.57 -2.94 -0.07
C THR A 293 -5.56 -4.08 -0.21
N SER A 294 -4.28 -3.82 0.09
CA SER A 294 -3.20 -4.78 -0.08
C SER A 294 -2.29 -4.77 1.14
N GLU A 295 -1.98 -5.96 1.69
CA GLU A 295 -1.14 -6.13 2.89
C GLU A 295 -1.60 -5.31 4.11
N THR A 296 -2.90 -5.17 4.34
CA THR A 296 -3.45 -4.41 5.49
C THR A 296 -3.97 -5.27 6.64
N ILE A 297 -3.89 -6.60 6.52
CA ILE A 297 -4.40 -7.58 7.49
C ILE A 297 -3.29 -8.32 8.27
N TYR A 298 -2.10 -7.73 8.38
CA TYR A 298 -0.98 -8.32 9.12
C TYR A 298 -1.12 -8.25 10.65
N ASP A 299 -1.96 -7.36 11.17
CA ASP A 299 -2.22 -7.26 12.61
C ASP A 299 -3.71 -7.36 12.95
N THR A 300 -4.07 -8.36 13.76
CA THR A 300 -5.42 -8.60 14.27
C THR A 300 -5.96 -7.43 15.09
N SER A 301 -5.10 -6.61 15.72
CA SER A 301 -5.55 -5.43 16.47
C SER A 301 -6.19 -4.37 15.57
N SER A 302 -5.82 -4.35 14.29
CA SER A 302 -6.34 -3.41 13.28
C SER A 302 -7.61 -3.91 12.57
N TYR A 303 -7.96 -5.20 12.70
CA TYR A 303 -9.11 -5.81 12.01
C TYR A 303 -10.43 -5.09 12.27
N LYS A 304 -10.67 -4.62 13.50
CA LYS A 304 -11.88 -3.85 13.83
C LYS A 304 -11.92 -2.53 13.05
N ARG A 305 -10.83 -1.76 13.05
CA ARG A 305 -10.75 -0.46 12.37
C ARG A 305 -10.95 -0.63 10.86
N LEU A 306 -10.25 -1.59 10.25
CA LEU A 306 -10.38 -1.89 8.84
C LEU A 306 -11.81 -2.34 8.50
N HIS A 307 -12.35 -3.34 9.20
CA HIS A 307 -13.70 -3.86 8.95
C HIS A 307 -14.79 -2.78 9.07
N ASP A 308 -14.70 -1.92 10.10
CA ASP A 308 -15.70 -0.89 10.34
C ASP A 308 -15.60 0.25 9.31
N LEU A 309 -14.39 0.59 8.85
CA LEU A 309 -14.18 1.45 7.68
C LEU A 309 -14.76 0.80 6.40
N LEU A 310 -14.44 -0.47 6.11
CA LEU A 310 -15.00 -1.19 4.94
C LEU A 310 -16.53 -1.17 4.93
N ALA A 311 -17.15 -1.40 6.09
CA ALA A 311 -18.60 -1.31 6.28
C ALA A 311 -19.14 0.11 6.10
N CYS A 312 -18.39 1.15 6.51
CA CYS A 312 -18.76 2.55 6.31
C CYS A 312 -18.70 2.97 4.83
N VAL A 313 -17.68 2.54 4.09
CA VAL A 313 -17.36 3.09 2.75
C VAL A 313 -18.01 2.35 1.59
N LEU A 314 -18.17 1.02 1.69
CA LEU A 314 -18.67 0.21 0.57
C LEU A 314 -20.14 0.55 0.26
N ALA A 315 -20.41 0.84 -1.02
CA ALA A 315 -21.75 1.12 -1.52
C ALA A 315 -22.69 -0.07 -1.28
N LYS A 316 -23.99 0.22 -1.08
CA LYS A 316 -25.00 -0.83 -0.98
C LYS A 316 -25.31 -1.41 -2.37
N PRO A 317 -25.67 -2.71 -2.48
CA PRO A 317 -26.11 -3.27 -3.75
C PRO A 317 -27.37 -2.57 -4.24
N VAL A 318 -27.39 -2.16 -5.52
CA VAL A 318 -28.53 -1.45 -6.13
C VAL A 318 -28.69 -1.94 -7.57
N ASN A 319 -29.87 -2.46 -7.89
CA ASN A 319 -30.14 -3.18 -9.15
C ASN A 319 -29.13 -4.32 -9.34
N ASP A 320 -28.59 -4.49 -10.55
CA ASP A 320 -27.61 -5.52 -10.89
C ASP A 320 -26.16 -5.18 -10.46
N LYS A 321 -25.94 -4.04 -9.78
CA LYS A 321 -24.63 -3.62 -9.30
C LYS A 321 -24.29 -4.30 -7.98
N VAL A 322 -23.15 -4.99 -7.96
CA VAL A 322 -22.60 -5.68 -6.79
C VAL A 322 -21.30 -4.98 -6.35
N PRO A 323 -21.35 -4.06 -5.39
CA PRO A 323 -20.15 -3.49 -4.79
C PRO A 323 -19.37 -4.54 -4.00
N MET A 324 -18.04 -4.49 -4.09
CA MET A 324 -17.15 -5.45 -3.41
C MET A 324 -15.89 -4.82 -2.82
N VAL A 325 -15.31 -5.51 -1.83
CA VAL A 325 -13.93 -5.27 -1.37
C VAL A 325 -13.04 -6.37 -1.97
N LEU A 326 -11.85 -5.99 -2.44
CA LEU A 326 -10.76 -6.89 -2.78
C LEU A 326 -9.62 -6.69 -1.78
N VAL A 327 -9.31 -7.72 -1.01
CA VAL A 327 -8.23 -7.74 0.00
C VAL A 327 -7.13 -8.66 -0.51
N ALA A 328 -6.01 -8.12 -0.97
CA ALA A 328 -4.85 -8.90 -1.38
C ALA A 328 -3.85 -9.02 -0.21
N ALA A 329 -3.50 -10.25 0.17
CA ALA A 329 -2.76 -10.49 1.40
C ALA A 329 -1.95 -11.79 1.37
N LYS A 330 -0.85 -11.84 2.13
CA LYS A 330 -0.17 -13.10 2.46
C LYS A 330 -1.10 -13.99 3.30
N SER A 331 -1.18 -15.27 2.97
CA SER A 331 -1.99 -16.24 3.72
C SER A 331 -1.56 -16.31 5.18
N ILE A 332 -0.26 -16.17 5.45
CA ILE A 332 0.36 -16.15 6.79
C ILE A 332 1.44 -15.07 6.84
N TYR A 333 1.43 -14.24 7.89
CA TYR A 333 2.49 -13.27 8.19
C TYR A 333 3.36 -13.80 9.34
N PHE A 334 4.56 -14.31 9.02
CA PHE A 334 5.46 -14.87 10.05
C PHE A 334 5.92 -13.79 11.04
N GLY A 335 5.73 -14.06 12.34
CA GLY A 335 6.09 -13.14 13.42
C GLY A 335 5.03 -12.06 13.73
N LEU A 336 3.94 -11.99 12.94
CA LEU A 336 2.82 -11.07 13.17
C LEU A 336 1.57 -11.84 13.60
N SER A 337 0.54 -11.12 14.05
CA SER A 337 -0.69 -11.73 14.59
C SER A 337 -1.71 -12.10 13.50
N GLY A 338 -1.64 -11.44 12.35
CA GLY A 338 -2.61 -11.54 11.26
C GLY A 338 -2.35 -12.66 10.25
N SER A 339 -3.39 -12.97 9.49
CA SER A 339 -3.42 -13.99 8.44
C SER A 339 -4.75 -13.91 7.68
N VAL A 340 -4.79 -14.41 6.45
CA VAL A 340 -6.05 -14.58 5.70
C VAL A 340 -7.08 -15.35 6.53
N LEU A 341 -6.70 -16.50 7.11
CA LEU A 341 -7.60 -17.34 7.88
C LEU A 341 -8.21 -16.62 9.09
N SER A 342 -7.39 -15.88 9.86
CA SER A 342 -7.89 -15.14 11.02
C SER A 342 -8.76 -13.94 10.63
N PHE A 343 -8.45 -13.28 9.52
CA PHE A 343 -9.27 -12.19 8.99
C PHE A 343 -10.62 -12.70 8.46
N GLU A 344 -10.64 -13.79 7.70
CA GLU A 344 -11.90 -14.42 7.27
C GLU A 344 -12.79 -14.83 8.46
N GLN A 345 -12.20 -15.44 9.50
CA GLN A 345 -12.90 -15.80 10.73
C GLN A 345 -13.49 -14.56 11.43
N TYR A 346 -12.73 -13.46 11.48
CA TYR A 346 -13.20 -12.18 12.01
C TYR A 346 -14.40 -11.67 11.21
N VAL A 347 -14.29 -11.53 9.89
CA VAL A 347 -15.38 -11.07 9.00
C VAL A 347 -16.64 -11.92 9.15
N ARG A 348 -16.51 -13.26 9.10
CA ARG A 348 -17.63 -14.20 9.28
C ARG A 348 -18.31 -14.06 10.65
N THR A 349 -17.54 -13.75 11.70
CA THR A 349 -18.05 -13.51 13.06
C THR A 349 -18.78 -12.17 13.18
N ARG A 350 -18.34 -11.12 12.46
CA ARG A 350 -19.03 -9.83 12.40
C ARG A 350 -20.38 -9.92 11.68
N GLY A 351 -20.51 -10.84 10.72
CA GLY A 351 -21.78 -11.12 10.03
C GLY A 351 -22.28 -10.02 9.08
N VAL A 352 -21.43 -9.04 8.78
CA VAL A 352 -21.76 -7.89 7.91
C VAL A 352 -21.50 -8.20 6.43
N PHE A 353 -20.44 -8.96 6.17
CA PHE A 353 -20.02 -9.37 4.84
C PHE A 353 -19.95 -10.90 4.74
N ASP A 354 -20.18 -11.41 3.54
CA ASP A 354 -19.69 -12.71 3.12
C ASP A 354 -18.26 -12.54 2.58
N VAL A 355 -17.40 -13.55 2.76
CA VAL A 355 -15.98 -13.52 2.36
C VAL A 355 -15.52 -14.87 1.80
N GLU A 356 -14.83 -14.81 0.66
CA GLU A 356 -14.28 -15.96 -0.06
C GLU A 356 -12.92 -15.63 -0.69
N SER A 357 -12.04 -16.62 -0.80
CA SER A 357 -10.79 -16.52 -1.57
C SER A 357 -11.08 -16.75 -3.06
N ILE A 358 -10.78 -15.76 -3.90
CA ILE A 358 -11.06 -15.75 -5.35
C ILE A 358 -9.80 -15.95 -6.21
N TRP A 359 -8.62 -15.85 -5.61
CA TRP A 359 -7.33 -16.08 -6.26
C TRP A 359 -6.30 -16.49 -5.21
N GLN A 360 -5.37 -17.37 -5.59
CA GLN A 360 -4.26 -17.82 -4.75
C GLN A 360 -2.98 -17.97 -5.61
N SER A 361 -1.83 -17.56 -5.07
CA SER A 361 -0.54 -17.71 -5.73
C SER A 361 -0.11 -19.17 -5.84
N GLY A 362 0.61 -19.54 -6.89
CA GLY A 362 1.21 -20.88 -7.04
C GLY A 362 2.52 -21.09 -6.25
N ASP A 363 3.00 -20.06 -5.56
CA ASP A 363 4.34 -19.99 -4.97
C ASP A 363 4.43 -20.65 -3.59
N SER A 364 5.66 -20.85 -3.09
CA SER A 364 5.92 -21.43 -1.76
C SER A 364 5.42 -20.57 -0.60
N MET A 365 5.30 -19.25 -0.81
CA MET A 365 4.69 -18.30 0.10
C MET A 365 3.30 -17.95 -0.44
N SER A 366 2.27 -18.64 0.06
CA SER A 366 0.89 -18.44 -0.38
C SER A 366 0.44 -17.00 -0.13
N ARG A 367 0.01 -16.32 -1.20
CA ARG A 367 -0.69 -15.03 -1.24
C ARG A 367 -2.08 -15.27 -1.81
N GLU A 368 -3.07 -14.52 -1.35
CA GLU A 368 -4.48 -14.69 -1.74
C GLU A 368 -5.13 -13.33 -2.00
N ILE A 369 -6.16 -13.33 -2.85
CA ILE A 369 -7.10 -12.20 -2.97
C ILE A 369 -8.44 -12.69 -2.45
N LEU A 370 -8.95 -12.00 -1.43
CA LEU A 370 -10.28 -12.23 -0.87
C LEU A 370 -11.27 -11.26 -1.50
N ARG A 371 -12.43 -11.77 -1.90
CA ARG A 371 -13.61 -10.95 -2.22
C ARG A 371 -14.50 -10.87 -0.99
N MET A 372 -14.91 -9.65 -0.62
CA MET A 372 -15.97 -9.42 0.37
C MET A 372 -17.14 -8.70 -0.29
N THR A 373 -18.36 -9.18 -0.03
CA THR A 373 -19.61 -8.56 -0.49
C THR A 373 -20.58 -8.45 0.67
N TRP A 374 -21.55 -7.52 0.60
CA TRP A 374 -22.61 -7.42 1.60
C TRP A 374 -23.32 -8.75 1.78
N ARG A 375 -23.44 -9.21 3.03
CA ARG A 375 -24.18 -10.42 3.34
C ARG A 375 -25.67 -10.22 3.08
N ASN A 376 -26.29 -11.17 2.40
CA ASN A 376 -27.75 -11.19 2.25
C ASN A 376 -28.38 -11.58 3.60
N VAL A 377 -29.22 -10.70 4.16
CA VAL A 377 -29.91 -10.85 5.45
C VAL A 377 -31.41 -11.09 5.23
#